data_AF-A0A7K0D7V1-F1
#
_entry.id   AF-A0A7K0D7V1-F1
#
_cell.length_a   1.000
_cell.length_b   1.000
_cell.length_c   1.000
_cell.angle_alpha   90.00
_cell.angle_beta   90.00
_cell.angle_gamma   90.00
#
_symmetry.space_group_name_H-M   'P 1'
#
loop_
_entity.id
_entity.type
_entity.pdbx_description
1 polymer ?
#
loop_
_entity_poly.entity_id
_entity_poly.type
_entity_poly.pdbx_seq_one_letter_code
_entity_poly.pdbx_strand_id
1 'polypeptide(L)'
;MFPEELERRILEAADCGRSGSPLFRKTSCAVAYVHGIADYNGHFGIRELCDICPVTQQRRCARVWRRPEERHVADQVADLGGTLVEVDDRAVVVAGLDEQRRYFLQHGHGYQVHDVDKPHHHHRHGRADLGWPTTRENTLS
;
A
#
# COMPACT_ATOMS: atom_id res chain seq x y z
N MET A 1 -14.06 6.21 -3.22
CA MET A 1 -13.21 6.47 -2.04
C MET A 1 -13.98 7.34 -1.06
N PHE A 2 -13.80 7.19 0.26
CA PHE A 2 -14.61 7.88 1.27
C PHE A 2 -13.98 9.23 1.72
N PRO A 3 -14.81 10.26 1.99
CA PRO A 3 -14.38 11.46 2.73
C PRO A 3 -13.98 11.10 4.17
N GLU A 4 -13.09 11.89 4.78
CA GLU A 4 -12.53 11.66 6.13
C GLU A 4 -13.61 11.42 7.19
N GLU A 5 -14.63 12.28 7.24
CA GLU A 5 -15.69 12.19 8.24
C GLU A 5 -16.56 10.93 8.09
N LEU A 6 -16.77 10.46 6.87
CA LEU A 6 -17.49 9.22 6.62
C LEU A 6 -16.64 8.01 7.02
N GLU A 7 -15.33 8.05 6.72
CA GLU A 7 -14.41 7.01 7.17
C GLU A 7 -14.37 6.91 8.70
N ARG A 8 -14.26 8.04 9.40
CA ARG A 8 -14.27 8.09 10.88
C ARG A 8 -15.51 7.40 11.46
N ARG A 9 -16.70 7.73 10.95
CA ARG A 9 -17.96 7.13 11.40
C ARG A 9 -18.03 5.62 11.17
N ILE A 10 -17.46 5.13 10.06
CA ILE A 10 -17.41 3.69 9.77
C ILE A 10 -16.50 2.98 10.78
N LEU A 11 -15.34 3.55 11.08
CA LEU A 11 -14.39 3.00 12.05
C LEU A 11 -14.99 2.99 13.47
N GLU A 12 -15.60 4.10 13.91
CA GLU A 12 -16.28 4.19 15.22
C GLU A 12 -17.42 3.15 15.35
N ALA A 13 -18.22 2.97 14.30
CA ALA A 13 -19.30 1.99 14.30
C ALA A 13 -18.79 0.54 14.35
N ALA A 14 -17.65 0.27 13.72
CA ALA A 14 -17.03 -1.05 13.74
C ALA A 14 -16.44 -1.41 15.10
N ASP A 15 -15.84 -0.44 15.79
CA ASP A 15 -15.34 -0.60 17.17
C ASP A 15 -16.48 -0.85 18.17
N CYS A 16 -17.65 -0.24 17.96
CA CYS A 16 -18.83 -0.42 18.79
C CYS A 16 -19.65 -1.68 18.44
N GLY A 17 -19.37 -2.32 17.30
CA GLY A 17 -20.16 -3.42 16.73
C GLY A 17 -19.85 -4.80 17.34
N ARG A 18 -20.64 -5.81 16.94
CA ARG A 18 -20.41 -7.22 17.31
C ARG A 18 -19.00 -7.67 16.88
N SER A 19 -18.23 -8.22 17.81
CA SER A 19 -16.94 -8.86 17.53
C SER A 19 -17.13 -10.03 16.57
N GLY A 20 -16.69 -9.91 15.31
CA GLY A 20 -16.88 -10.99 14.35
C GLY A 20 -16.01 -10.92 13.09
N SER A 21 -15.62 -9.73 12.62
CA SER A 21 -14.74 -9.63 11.45
C SER A 21 -13.88 -8.38 11.51
N PRO A 22 -12.55 -8.50 11.48
CA PRO A 22 -11.68 -7.33 11.45
C PRO A 22 -11.90 -6.54 10.15
N LEU A 23 -11.79 -5.21 10.26
CA LEU A 23 -11.77 -4.32 9.11
C LEU A 23 -10.35 -4.19 8.55
N PHE A 24 -10.27 -3.88 7.25
CA PHE A 24 -9.01 -3.67 6.54
C PHE A 24 -9.18 -2.50 5.57
N ARG A 25 -8.13 -1.68 5.43
CA ARG A 25 -8.11 -0.61 4.41
C ARG A 25 -7.98 -1.15 2.99
N LYS A 26 -7.48 -2.39 2.85
CA LYS A 26 -7.21 -3.06 1.57
C LYS A 26 -7.82 -4.44 1.57
N THR A 27 -8.57 -4.75 0.52
CA THR A 27 -9.21 -6.06 0.33
C THR A 27 -8.18 -7.19 0.29
N SER A 28 -7.00 -6.97 -0.30
CA SER A 28 -5.93 -7.97 -0.33
C SER A 28 -5.46 -8.37 1.07
N CYS A 29 -5.40 -7.43 2.02
CA CYS A 29 -5.09 -7.73 3.42
C CYS A 29 -6.16 -8.61 4.08
N ALA A 30 -7.45 -8.36 3.79
CA ALA A 30 -8.56 -9.18 4.31
C ALA A 30 -8.50 -10.60 3.75
N VAL A 31 -8.27 -10.75 2.45
CA VAL A 31 -8.10 -12.06 1.78
C VAL A 31 -6.90 -12.80 2.38
N ALA A 32 -5.73 -12.16 2.44
CA ALA A 32 -4.52 -12.75 3.02
C ALA A 32 -4.72 -13.19 4.48
N TYR A 33 -5.45 -12.40 5.27
CA TYR A 33 -5.76 -12.71 6.66
C TYR A 33 -6.57 -14.00 6.80
N VAL A 34 -7.64 -14.15 6.02
CA VAL A 34 -8.49 -15.36 6.01
C VAL A 34 -7.68 -16.59 5.60
N HIS A 35 -6.73 -16.44 4.68
CA HIS A 35 -5.86 -17.53 4.22
C HIS A 35 -4.63 -17.78 5.11
N GLY A 36 -4.41 -16.99 6.16
CA GLY A 36 -3.27 -17.21 7.06
C GLY A 36 -1.92 -16.76 6.50
N ILE A 37 -1.91 -16.00 5.40
CA ILE A 37 -0.69 -15.59 4.67
C ILE A 37 -0.42 -14.10 4.82
N ALA A 38 0.76 -13.66 4.41
CA ALA A 38 1.07 -12.22 4.28
C ALA A 38 0.33 -11.61 3.09
N ASP A 39 0.08 -10.30 3.14
CA ASP A 39 -0.45 -9.55 2.01
C ASP A 39 0.55 -9.56 0.84
N TYR A 40 0.09 -9.99 -0.34
CA TYR A 40 0.90 -10.11 -1.54
C TYR A 40 1.10 -8.78 -2.28
N ASN A 41 0.37 -7.73 -1.89
CA ASN A 41 0.56 -6.37 -2.42
C ASN A 41 1.68 -5.61 -1.69
N GLY A 42 2.18 -6.11 -0.55
CA GLY A 42 3.29 -5.47 0.14
C GLY A 42 2.95 -4.18 0.89
N HIS A 43 1.70 -4.01 1.34
CA HIS A 43 1.28 -2.78 2.04
C HIS A 43 1.99 -2.51 3.39
N PHE A 44 2.80 -3.45 3.89
CA PHE A 44 3.44 -3.33 5.21
C PHE A 44 4.40 -2.14 5.32
N GLY A 45 5.08 -1.76 4.23
CA GLY A 45 5.94 -0.57 4.18
C GLY A 45 5.15 0.75 4.29
N ILE A 46 3.87 0.73 3.94
CA ILE A 46 2.95 1.86 4.05
C ILE A 46 2.15 1.71 5.34
N ARG A 47 2.79 2.07 6.47
CA ARG A 47 2.28 1.80 7.83
C ARG A 47 0.88 2.36 8.07
N GLU A 48 0.53 3.48 7.46
CA GLU A 48 -0.80 4.09 7.56
C GLU A 48 -1.92 3.23 6.93
N LEU A 49 -1.59 2.25 6.08
CA LEU A 49 -2.55 1.28 5.55
C LEU A 49 -2.80 0.10 6.51
N CYS A 50 -1.92 -0.07 7.50
CA CYS A 50 -1.89 -1.22 8.39
C CYS A 50 -2.43 -0.93 9.79
N ASP A 51 -2.75 0.33 10.10
CA ASP A 51 -3.20 0.81 11.42
C ASP A 51 -4.43 0.06 11.97
N ILE A 52 -5.37 -0.35 11.11
CA ILE A 52 -6.57 -1.12 11.50
C ILE A 52 -6.44 -2.62 11.25
N CYS A 53 -5.32 -3.09 10.69
CA CYS A 53 -5.10 -4.52 10.47
C CYS A 53 -4.89 -5.23 11.81
N PRO A 54 -5.40 -6.47 11.99
CA PRO A 54 -5.09 -7.29 13.17
C PRO A 54 -3.58 -7.43 13.39
N VAL A 55 -3.15 -7.37 14.65
CA VAL A 55 -1.73 -7.51 15.03
C VAL A 55 -1.13 -8.82 14.50
N THR A 56 -1.91 -9.89 14.45
CA THR A 56 -1.51 -11.17 13.87
C THR A 56 -1.19 -11.06 12.38
N GLN A 57 -1.97 -10.29 11.62
CA GLN A 57 -1.70 -10.03 10.20
C GLN A 57 -0.46 -9.14 10.03
N GLN A 58 -0.35 -8.07 10.83
CA GLN A 58 0.82 -7.19 10.79
C GLN A 58 2.12 -7.97 11.04
N ARG A 59 2.12 -8.92 12.00
CA ARG A 59 3.28 -9.79 12.28
C ARG A 59 3.63 -10.72 11.11
N ARG A 60 2.63 -11.28 10.42
CA ARG A 60 2.86 -12.12 9.23
C ARG A 60 3.51 -11.31 8.12
N CYS A 61 2.96 -10.14 7.83
CA CYS A 61 3.52 -9.24 6.82
C CYS A 61 4.95 -8.80 7.21
N ALA A 62 5.17 -8.38 8.47
CA ALA A 62 6.49 -7.98 8.96
C ALA A 62 7.57 -9.05 8.76
N ARG A 63 7.23 -10.33 8.93
CA ARG A 63 8.18 -11.44 8.82
C ARG A 63 8.66 -11.68 7.39
N VAL A 64 7.81 -11.43 6.40
CA VAL A 64 8.15 -11.66 4.98
C VAL A 64 8.59 -10.37 4.29
N TRP A 65 8.28 -9.22 4.87
CA TRP A 65 8.60 -7.93 4.29
C TRP A 65 10.11 -7.73 4.27
N ARG A 66 10.63 -7.54 3.06
CA ARG A 66 12.04 -7.31 2.79
C ARG A 66 12.11 -6.24 1.71
N ARG A 67 12.92 -5.20 1.94
CA ARG A 67 13.27 -4.26 0.87
C ARG A 67 13.93 -5.06 -0.28
N PRO A 68 13.40 -5.00 -1.51
CA PRO A 68 13.97 -5.73 -2.62
C PRO A 68 15.33 -5.15 -3.01
N GLU A 69 16.19 -5.98 -3.61
CA GLU A 69 17.53 -5.56 -4.03
C GLU A 69 17.43 -4.66 -5.27
N GLU A 70 18.04 -3.47 -5.19
CA GLU A 70 17.87 -2.42 -6.20
C GLU A 70 18.27 -2.85 -7.61
N ARG A 71 19.38 -3.58 -7.78
CA ARG A 71 19.83 -3.99 -9.12
C ARG A 71 18.85 -4.98 -9.74
N HIS A 72 18.39 -5.96 -8.97
CA HIS A 72 17.41 -6.94 -9.43
C HIS A 72 16.08 -6.28 -9.83
N VAL A 73 15.62 -5.29 -9.05
CA VAL A 73 14.42 -4.51 -9.40
C VAL A 73 14.68 -3.69 -10.67
N ALA A 74 15.84 -3.05 -10.79
CA ALA A 74 16.20 -2.25 -11.97
C ALA A 74 16.16 -3.08 -13.25
N ASP A 75 16.75 -4.29 -13.22
CA ASP A 75 16.75 -5.21 -14.36
C ASP A 75 15.33 -5.59 -14.79
N GLN A 76 14.47 -5.97 -13.83
CA GLN A 76 13.08 -6.33 -14.12
C GLN A 76 12.26 -5.14 -14.63
N VAL A 77 12.47 -3.94 -14.08
CA VAL A 77 11.79 -2.73 -14.54
C VAL A 77 12.21 -2.40 -15.98
N ALA A 78 13.49 -2.54 -16.31
CA ALA A 78 13.99 -2.36 -17.67
C ALA A 78 13.39 -3.38 -18.64
N ASP A 79 13.32 -4.67 -18.26
CA ASP A 79 12.69 -5.74 -19.05
C ASP A 79 11.21 -5.46 -19.34
N LEU A 80 10.52 -4.77 -18.42
CA LEU A 80 9.13 -4.36 -18.56
C LEU A 80 8.95 -3.05 -19.35
N GLY A 81 10.04 -2.42 -19.77
CA GLY A 81 10.05 -1.17 -20.55
C GLY A 81 9.93 0.10 -19.71
N GLY A 82 10.25 0.04 -18.42
CA GLY A 82 10.25 1.18 -17.51
C GLY A 82 11.64 1.64 -17.09
N THR A 83 11.70 2.56 -16.13
CA THR A 83 12.94 2.99 -15.48
C THR A 83 12.78 2.97 -13.97
N LEU A 84 13.74 2.38 -13.25
CA LEU A 84 13.77 2.46 -11.79
C LEU A 84 14.19 3.88 -11.39
N VAL A 85 13.41 4.48 -10.50
CA VAL A 85 13.69 5.80 -9.94
C VAL A 85 14.32 5.66 -8.55
N GLU A 86 13.68 4.89 -7.67
CA GLU A 86 14.14 4.70 -6.29
C GLU A 86 13.55 3.41 -5.70
N VAL A 87 14.22 2.84 -4.70
CA VAL A 87 13.61 1.87 -3.77
C VAL A 87 13.78 2.42 -2.37
N ASP A 88 12.72 2.86 -1.71
CA ASP A 88 12.78 3.33 -0.32
C ASP A 88 12.19 2.30 0.65
N ASP A 89 12.02 2.65 1.92
CA ASP A 89 11.44 1.78 2.95
C ASP A 89 9.91 1.62 2.83
N ARG A 90 9.27 2.23 1.84
CA ARG A 90 7.82 2.24 1.62
C ARG A 90 7.43 1.55 0.32
N ALA A 91 8.14 1.83 -0.77
CA ALA A 91 7.83 1.40 -2.12
C ALA A 91 9.04 1.43 -3.06
N VAL A 92 8.90 0.72 -4.18
CA VAL A 92 9.70 0.90 -5.38
C VAL A 92 9.03 1.99 -6.21
N VAL A 93 9.76 3.01 -6.60
CA VAL A 93 9.30 4.08 -7.48
C VAL A 93 9.86 3.85 -8.88
N VAL A 94 8.98 3.86 -9.87
CA VAL A 94 9.31 3.62 -11.28
C VAL A 94 8.74 4.73 -12.17
N ALA A 95 9.20 4.78 -13.41
CA ALA A 95 8.60 5.57 -14.48
C ALA A 95 8.26 4.70 -15.68
N GLY A 96 7.13 5.00 -16.33
CA GLY A 96 6.74 4.40 -17.61
C GLY A 96 6.12 3.01 -17.52
N LEU A 97 5.72 2.54 -16.34
CA LEU A 97 5.03 1.26 -16.18
C LEU A 97 3.53 1.47 -16.00
N ASP A 98 2.72 0.73 -16.75
CA ASP A 98 1.28 0.67 -16.54
C ASP A 98 0.90 -0.07 -15.24
N GLU A 99 -0.39 -0.20 -14.96
CA GLU A 99 -0.85 -0.84 -13.72
C GLU A 99 -0.53 -2.33 -13.67
N GLN A 100 -0.66 -3.06 -14.79
CA GLN A 100 -0.46 -4.51 -14.80
C GLN A 100 1.01 -4.88 -14.61
N ARG A 101 1.92 -4.15 -15.24
CA ARG A 101 3.37 -4.33 -15.07
C ARG A 101 3.81 -4.00 -13.64
N ARG A 102 3.23 -2.97 -13.03
CA ARG A 102 3.47 -2.70 -11.60
C ARG A 102 2.93 -3.81 -10.71
N TYR A 103 1.74 -4.35 -10.98
CA TYR A 103 1.22 -5.48 -10.19
C TYR A 103 2.10 -6.73 -10.29
N PHE A 104 2.68 -7.01 -11.46
CA PHE A 104 3.66 -8.08 -11.60
C PHE A 104 4.84 -7.90 -10.62
N LEU A 105 5.44 -6.70 -10.59
CA LEU A 105 6.53 -6.39 -9.66
C LEU A 105 6.07 -6.41 -8.20
N GLN A 106 4.89 -5.85 -7.90
CA GLN A 106 4.34 -5.80 -6.54
C GLN A 106 4.16 -7.20 -5.96
N HIS A 107 3.49 -8.07 -6.71
CA HIS A 107 3.22 -9.44 -6.28
C HIS A 107 4.50 -10.29 -6.23
N GLY A 108 5.45 -10.03 -7.13
CA GLY A 108 6.74 -10.73 -7.16
C GLY A 108 7.62 -10.42 -5.96
N HIS A 109 7.66 -9.15 -5.54
CA HIS A 109 8.49 -8.71 -4.42
C HIS A 109 7.76 -8.68 -3.07
N GLY A 110 6.44 -8.75 -3.06
CA GLY A 110 5.65 -8.45 -1.86
C GLY A 110 5.91 -7.03 -1.36
N TYR A 111 6.07 -6.09 -2.30
CA TYR A 111 6.47 -4.70 -2.05
C TYR A 111 5.61 -3.75 -2.88
N GLN A 112 5.34 -2.54 -2.39
CA GLN A 112 4.58 -1.56 -3.18
C GLN A 112 5.41 -1.05 -4.35
N VAL A 113 4.76 -0.80 -5.49
CA VAL A 113 5.40 -0.26 -6.70
C VAL A 113 4.54 0.88 -7.24
N HIS A 114 5.12 2.06 -7.33
CA HIS A 114 4.43 3.30 -7.68
C HIS A 114 5.05 3.89 -8.94
N ASP A 115 4.21 4.41 -9.83
CA ASP A 115 4.69 5.16 -10.99
C ASP A 115 4.72 6.65 -10.64
N VAL A 116 5.79 7.36 -11.01
CA VAL A 116 5.92 8.82 -10.80
C VAL A 116 4.79 9.61 -11.48
N ASP A 117 4.26 9.12 -12.60
CA ASP A 117 3.16 9.76 -13.33
C ASP A 117 1.80 9.48 -12.69
N LYS A 118 1.76 8.63 -11.66
CA LYS A 118 0.56 8.25 -10.90
C LYS A 118 0.81 8.45 -9.41
N PRO A 119 1.09 9.68 -8.97
CA PRO A 119 1.54 9.95 -7.62
C PRO A 119 0.49 9.50 -6.59
N HIS A 120 0.96 8.77 -5.59
CA HIS A 120 0.15 8.46 -4.43
C HIS A 120 0.47 9.47 -3.32
N HIS A 121 -0.51 10.29 -2.97
CA HIS A 121 -0.33 11.26 -1.89
C HIS A 121 -0.25 10.54 -0.53
N HIS A 122 0.65 11.03 0.32
CA HIS A 122 0.82 10.57 1.69
C HIS A 122 -0.53 10.58 2.43
N HIS A 123 -0.83 9.50 3.15
CA HIS A 123 -2.13 9.26 3.79
C HIS A 123 -3.35 9.23 2.86
N ARG A 124 -3.20 9.14 1.54
CA ARG A 124 -4.34 9.07 0.61
C ARG A 124 -4.35 7.84 -0.28
N HIS A 125 -3.60 6.80 0.06
CA HIS A 125 -3.59 5.54 -0.68
C HIS A 125 -4.98 4.88 -0.74
N GLY A 126 -5.74 5.15 -1.80
CA GLY A 126 -7.14 4.72 -1.92
C GLY A 126 -8.14 5.58 -1.15
N ARG A 127 -7.79 6.84 -0.83
CA ARG A 127 -8.70 7.85 -0.26
C ARG A 127 -9.07 8.95 -1.26
N ALA A 128 -10.28 9.50 -1.14
CA ALA A 128 -10.83 10.45 -2.12
C ALA A 128 -9.97 11.71 -2.23
N ASP A 129 -9.84 12.28 -3.43
CA ASP A 129 -9.14 13.55 -3.61
C ASP A 129 -9.86 14.71 -2.91
N LEU A 130 -11.18 14.60 -2.76
CA LEU A 130 -12.04 15.57 -2.08
C LEU A 130 -12.34 15.12 -0.64
N GLY A 131 -12.23 16.06 0.31
CA GLY A 131 -12.57 15.84 1.72
C GLY A 131 -11.42 15.39 2.62
N TRP A 132 -10.18 15.52 2.15
CA TRP A 132 -8.96 15.32 2.95
C TRP A 132 -8.13 16.62 2.89
N PRO A 133 -7.65 17.17 4.03
CA PRO A 133 -6.82 18.38 4.02
C PRO A 133 -5.54 18.11 3.23
N THR A 134 -5.19 19.00 2.31
CA THR A 134 -3.91 18.95 1.58
C THR A 134 -2.81 19.24 2.60
N THR A 135 -2.05 18.22 2.99
CA THR A 135 -0.88 18.41 3.84
C THR A 135 0.07 19.36 3.12
N ARG A 136 0.44 20.46 3.78
CA ARG A 136 1.28 21.56 3.24
C ARG A 136 2.73 21.16 2.90
N GLU A 137 3.08 19.88 2.93
CA GLU A 137 4.39 19.39 2.49
C GLU A 137 4.47 19.16 0.98
N ASN A 138 3.35 19.26 0.26
CA ASN A 138 3.30 19.09 -1.19
C ASN A 138 3.51 20.40 -1.97
N THR A 139 4.24 21.38 -1.41
CA THR A 139 4.41 22.71 -2.06
C THR A 139 5.80 23.34 -1.95
N LEU A 140 6.79 22.70 -1.34
CA LEU A 140 8.19 23.17 -1.32
C LEU A 140 9.06 21.91 -1.12
N SER A 141 10.09 21.58 -1.90
CA SER A 141 10.98 22.35 -2.78
C SER A 141 11.59 21.46 -3.85
#